data_AF-A0A955Q0U4-F1
#
_entry.id   AF-A0A955Q0U4-F1
#
_cell.length_a   1.000
_cell.length_b   1.000
_cell.length_c   1.000
_cell.angle_alpha   90.00
_cell.angle_beta   90.00
_cell.angle_gamma   90.00
#
_symmetry.space_group_name_H-M   'P 1'
#
loop_
_entity.id
_entity.type
_entity.pdbx_description
1 polymer ?
#
loop_
_entity_poly.entity_id
_entity_poly.type
_entity_poly.pdbx_seq_one_letter_code
_entity_poly.pdbx_strand_id
1 'polypeptide(L)'
;MKVNQPKKRIEKTMRVASSYLVSILFLTFLPWMLGGTPAYGVPPMITEEKEGARELIYQSAQATDQAWEEFHAAAIGGTLASPAVQSSIEGQLHEVRALLMEARKAERDNRFDSVKSLTQKIQQITQNIVQASREKKQ
;
A
#
# COMPACT_ATOMS: atom_id res chain seq x y z
N MET A 1 34.08 -22.37 72.34
CA MET A 1 34.75 -21.20 71.73
C MET A 1 34.43 -21.17 70.23
N LYS A 2 33.74 -20.11 69.77
CA LYS A 2 33.39 -19.69 68.39
C LYS A 2 32.81 -20.72 67.40
N VAL A 3 31.48 -20.81 67.41
CA VAL A 3 30.67 -21.13 66.22
C VAL A 3 30.78 -19.94 65.25
N ASN A 4 31.40 -20.13 64.09
CA ASN A 4 31.48 -19.07 63.08
C ASN A 4 31.58 -19.66 61.66
N GLN A 5 30.49 -20.26 61.18
CA GLN A 5 30.41 -20.83 59.83
C GLN A 5 29.12 -20.52 59.00
N PRO A 6 28.14 -19.67 59.40
CA PRO A 6 27.01 -19.42 58.50
C PRO A 6 27.36 -18.46 57.34
N LYS A 7 28.29 -17.52 57.56
CA LYS A 7 28.55 -16.41 56.62
C LYS A 7 29.25 -16.86 55.33
N LYS A 8 30.25 -17.75 55.43
CA LYS A 8 31.02 -18.25 54.27
C LYS A 8 30.19 -19.09 53.29
N ARG A 9 29.17 -19.79 53.78
CA ARG A 9 28.31 -20.64 52.93
C ARG A 9 27.36 -19.80 52.07
N ILE A 10 26.85 -18.71 52.63
CA ILE A 10 25.93 -17.79 51.97
C ILE A 10 26.66 -16.96 50.90
N GLU A 11 27.89 -16.51 51.17
CA GLU A 11 28.69 -15.77 50.17
C GLU A 11 29.03 -16.63 48.94
N LYS A 12 29.27 -17.93 49.11
CA LYS A 12 29.61 -18.84 48.01
C LYS A 12 28.38 -19.14 47.13
N THR A 13 27.20 -19.31 47.72
CA THR A 13 25.96 -19.53 46.94
C THR A 13 25.51 -18.27 46.20
N MET A 14 25.72 -17.08 46.78
CA MET A 14 25.40 -15.79 46.14
C MET A 14 26.32 -15.47 44.96
N ARG A 15 27.61 -15.81 45.00
CA ARG A 15 28.52 -15.64 43.84
C ARG A 15 28.15 -16.53 42.65
N VAL A 16 27.68 -17.74 42.93
CA VAL A 16 27.27 -18.70 41.89
C VAL A 16 25.94 -18.25 41.27
N ALA A 17 24.95 -17.86 42.07
CA ALA A 17 23.68 -17.32 41.57
C ALA A 17 23.84 -16.01 40.77
N SER A 18 24.76 -15.13 41.18
CA SER A 18 25.10 -13.91 40.44
C SER A 18 25.76 -14.20 39.09
N SER A 19 26.58 -15.25 39.00
CA SER A 19 27.20 -15.66 37.73
C SER A 19 26.18 -16.21 36.73
N TYR A 20 25.14 -16.92 37.19
CA TYR A 20 24.06 -17.39 36.31
C TYR A 20 23.12 -16.25 35.87
N LEU A 21 22.84 -15.28 36.74
CA LEU A 21 22.04 -14.10 36.37
C LEU A 21 22.72 -13.22 35.30
N VAL A 22 24.04 -13.01 35.39
CA VAL A 22 24.80 -12.30 34.35
C VAL A 22 24.86 -13.10 33.04
N SER A 23 24.91 -14.44 33.13
CA SER A 23 24.94 -15.32 31.95
C SER A 23 23.59 -15.39 31.22
N ILE A 24 22.47 -15.37 31.96
CA ILE A 24 21.11 -15.33 31.39
C ILE A 24 20.84 -13.97 30.72
N LEU A 25 21.36 -12.87 31.29
CA LEU A 25 21.24 -11.53 30.72
C LEU A 25 22.05 -11.39 29.42
N PHE A 26 23.17 -12.11 29.27
CA PHE A 26 23.92 -12.18 28.02
C PHE A 26 23.20 -13.00 26.93
N LEU A 27 22.52 -14.09 27.29
CA LEU A 27 21.83 -14.95 26.33
C LEU A 27 20.57 -14.32 25.70
N THR A 28 19.94 -13.37 26.40
CA THR A 28 18.76 -12.65 25.87
C THR A 28 19.11 -11.35 25.14
N PHE A 29 20.33 -10.83 25.30
CA PHE A 29 20.77 -9.60 24.64
C PHE A 29 21.54 -9.84 23.33
N LEU A 30 22.22 -11.00 23.19
CA LEU A 30 22.94 -11.35 21.97
C LEU A 30 22.11 -11.40 20.67
N PRO A 31 20.81 -11.79 20.68
CA PRO A 31 20.02 -11.84 19.44
C PRO A 31 19.70 -10.44 18.86
N TRP A 32 19.74 -9.37 19.66
CA TRP A 32 19.48 -8.01 19.19
C TRP A 32 20.73 -7.30 18.69
N MET A 33 21.94 -7.75 19.05
CA MET A 33 23.20 -7.15 18.60
C MET A 33 23.71 -7.69 17.25
N LEU A 34 23.14 -8.81 16.78
CA LEU A 34 23.49 -9.46 15.52
C LEU A 34 22.36 -9.37 14.48
N GLY A 35 21.65 -8.25 14.41
CA GLY A 35 20.85 -7.84 13.25
C GLY A 35 19.85 -8.87 12.67
N GLY A 36 19.45 -9.86 13.44
CA GLY A 36 18.66 -10.99 12.98
C GLY A 36 17.18 -10.74 13.17
N THR A 37 16.63 -9.74 12.50
CA THR A 37 15.18 -9.77 12.25
C THR A 37 14.92 -10.97 11.32
N PRO A 38 13.86 -11.76 11.55
CA PRO A 38 13.47 -12.77 10.58
C PRO A 38 13.15 -12.03 9.28
N ALA A 39 13.99 -12.22 8.27
CA ALA A 39 13.71 -11.83 6.91
C ALA A 39 12.44 -12.59 6.49
N TYR A 40 11.29 -11.98 6.72
CA TYR A 40 10.03 -12.39 6.12
C TYR A 40 10.29 -12.40 4.61
N GLY A 41 10.26 -13.60 4.03
CA GLY A 41 10.76 -13.91 2.70
C GLY A 41 9.91 -13.33 1.56
N VAL A 42 9.92 -12.02 1.39
CA VAL A 42 9.54 -11.35 0.14
C VAL A 42 10.77 -10.56 -0.30
N PRO A 43 11.34 -10.83 -1.50
CA PRO A 43 12.46 -10.05 -1.99
C PRO A 43 12.05 -8.56 -2.08
N PRO A 44 12.91 -7.63 -1.66
CA PRO A 44 12.56 -6.20 -1.55
C PRO A 44 12.02 -5.60 -2.87
N MET A 45 12.47 -6.12 -4.01
CA MET A 45 12.02 -5.72 -5.34
C MET A 45 10.51 -5.91 -5.57
N ILE A 46 9.91 -7.01 -5.08
CA ILE A 46 8.47 -7.26 -5.24
C ILE A 46 7.65 -6.25 -4.43
N THR A 47 8.18 -5.79 -3.30
CA THR A 47 7.50 -4.81 -2.44
C THR A 47 7.47 -3.42 -3.09
N GLU A 48 8.58 -2.96 -3.66
CA GLU A 48 8.64 -1.65 -4.35
C GLU A 48 7.74 -1.60 -5.59
N GLU A 49 7.76 -2.63 -6.46
CA GLU A 49 6.88 -2.68 -7.63
C GLU A 49 5.39 -2.72 -7.25
N LYS A 50 5.07 -3.43 -6.16
CA LYS A 50 3.71 -3.54 -5.65
C LYS A 50 3.21 -2.21 -5.08
N GLU A 51 4.05 -1.49 -4.34
CA GLU A 51 3.71 -0.16 -3.86
C GLU A 51 3.52 0.82 -5.02
N GLY A 52 4.40 0.80 -6.03
CA GLY A 52 4.24 1.59 -7.25
C GLY A 52 2.95 1.27 -8.01
N ALA A 53 2.59 -0.02 -8.13
CA ALA A 53 1.34 -0.44 -8.75
C ALA A 53 0.10 0.07 -7.99
N ARG A 54 0.14 0.03 -6.66
CA ARG A 54 -0.95 0.57 -5.81
C ARG A 54 -1.11 2.07 -5.99
N GLU A 55 -0.01 2.80 -6.06
CA GLU A 55 -0.04 4.25 -6.29
C GLU A 55 -0.64 4.59 -7.65
N LEU A 56 -0.25 3.89 -8.72
CA LEU A 56 -0.84 4.09 -10.06
C LEU A 56 -2.35 3.83 -10.07
N ILE A 57 -2.81 2.79 -9.38
CA ILE A 57 -4.24 2.47 -9.24
C ILE A 57 -4.96 3.57 -8.46
N TYR A 58 -4.36 4.07 -7.38
CA TYR A 58 -4.91 5.15 -6.57
C TYR A 58 -5.09 6.43 -7.38
N GLN A 59 -4.05 6.86 -8.10
CA GLN A 59 -4.10 8.03 -8.97
C GLN A 59 -5.15 7.89 -10.08
N SER A 60 -5.25 6.71 -10.68
CA SER A 60 -6.27 6.43 -11.71
C SER A 60 -7.69 6.48 -11.15
N ALA A 61 -7.89 6.03 -9.91
CA ALA A 61 -9.19 6.15 -9.23
C ALA A 61 -9.53 7.63 -8.98
N GLN A 62 -8.59 8.43 -8.49
CA GLN A 62 -8.78 9.87 -8.31
C GLN A 62 -9.10 10.59 -9.62
N ALA A 63 -8.39 10.26 -10.71
CA ALA A 63 -8.69 10.82 -12.04
C ALA A 63 -10.09 10.42 -12.54
N THR A 64 -10.56 9.22 -12.20
CA THR A 64 -11.91 8.76 -12.51
C THR A 64 -12.96 9.56 -11.74
N ASP A 65 -12.73 9.76 -10.45
CA ASP A 65 -13.63 10.55 -9.60
C ASP A 65 -13.69 12.00 -10.10
N GLN A 66 -12.55 12.61 -10.45
CA GLN A 66 -12.52 13.95 -11.02
C GLN A 66 -13.27 14.04 -12.35
N ALA A 67 -13.10 13.05 -13.25
CA ALA A 67 -13.80 13.01 -14.52
C ALA A 67 -15.32 12.86 -14.33
N TRP A 68 -15.74 12.07 -13.34
CA TRP A 68 -17.13 11.94 -12.95
C TRP A 68 -17.70 13.29 -12.48
N GLU A 69 -17.01 14.00 -11.58
CA GLU A 69 -17.48 15.29 -11.06
C GLU A 69 -17.62 16.35 -12.17
N GLU A 70 -16.66 16.44 -13.09
CA GLU A 70 -16.73 17.37 -14.22
C GLU A 70 -17.93 17.07 -15.14
N PHE A 71 -18.14 15.78 -15.47
CA PHE A 71 -19.31 15.35 -16.23
C PHE A 71 -20.61 15.66 -15.49
N HIS A 72 -20.66 15.34 -14.19
CA HIS A 72 -21.86 15.52 -13.38
C HIS A 72 -22.25 16.99 -13.25
N ALA A 73 -21.28 17.88 -13.04
CA ALA A 73 -21.49 19.32 -13.03
C ALA A 73 -22.06 19.82 -14.37
N ALA A 74 -21.51 19.35 -15.50
CA ALA A 74 -21.98 19.73 -16.83
C ALA A 74 -23.39 19.19 -17.13
N ALA A 75 -23.69 17.97 -16.70
CA ALA A 75 -25.00 17.34 -16.87
C ALA A 75 -26.09 18.08 -16.05
N ILE A 76 -25.82 18.38 -14.77
CA ILE A 76 -26.74 19.16 -13.92
C ILE A 76 -26.94 20.57 -14.48
N GLY A 77 -25.86 21.21 -14.95
CA GLY A 77 -25.93 22.53 -15.55
C GLY A 77 -26.61 22.56 -16.92
N GLY A 78 -26.90 21.41 -17.52
CA GLY A 78 -27.42 21.32 -18.88
C GLY A 78 -26.47 21.88 -19.94
N THR A 79 -25.16 21.91 -19.65
CA THR A 79 -24.15 22.55 -20.51
C THR A 79 -23.46 21.60 -21.48
N LEU A 80 -23.73 20.29 -21.37
CA LEU A 80 -23.24 19.29 -22.30
C LEU A 80 -23.66 19.59 -23.75
N ALA A 81 -22.76 19.34 -24.70
CA ALA A 81 -22.98 19.67 -26.09
C ALA A 81 -24.20 18.96 -26.73
N SER A 82 -24.47 17.70 -26.35
CA SER A 82 -25.65 16.97 -26.82
C SER A 82 -25.95 15.73 -25.96
N PRO A 83 -27.16 15.15 -26.06
CA PRO A 83 -27.47 13.86 -25.44
C PRO A 83 -26.55 12.72 -25.90
N ALA A 84 -26.05 12.76 -27.15
CA ALA A 84 -25.12 11.76 -27.65
C ALA A 84 -23.76 11.82 -26.92
N VAL A 85 -23.29 13.03 -26.59
CA VAL A 85 -22.08 13.22 -25.77
C VAL A 85 -22.30 12.66 -24.37
N GLN A 86 -23.48 12.90 -23.76
CA GLN A 86 -23.81 12.33 -22.47
C GLN A 86 -23.73 10.79 -22.47
N SER A 87 -24.41 10.12 -23.40
CA SER A 87 -24.38 8.65 -23.48
C SER A 87 -22.97 8.10 -23.76
N SER A 88 -22.16 8.81 -24.55
CA SER A 88 -20.76 8.43 -24.79
C SER A 88 -19.93 8.51 -23.50
N ILE A 89 -20.07 9.58 -22.73
CA ILE A 89 -19.35 9.76 -21.46
C ILE A 89 -19.80 8.71 -20.44
N GLU A 90 -21.09 8.42 -20.33
CA GLU A 90 -21.62 7.37 -19.45
C GLU A 90 -20.99 6.00 -19.77
N GLY A 91 -20.90 5.65 -21.06
CA GLY A 91 -20.22 4.43 -21.52
C GLY A 91 -18.74 4.40 -21.14
N GLN A 92 -18.02 5.51 -21.33
CA GLN A 92 -16.62 5.65 -20.97
C GLN A 92 -16.39 5.52 -19.44
N LEU A 93 -17.26 6.10 -18.62
CA LEU A 93 -17.20 5.98 -17.16
C LEU A 93 -17.39 4.52 -16.71
N HIS A 94 -18.31 3.78 -17.35
CA HIS A 94 -18.46 2.34 -17.12
C HIS A 94 -17.21 1.56 -17.51
N GLU A 95 -16.61 1.86 -18.66
CA GLU A 95 -15.36 1.23 -19.11
C GLU A 95 -14.23 1.46 -18.12
N VAL A 96 -14.02 2.71 -17.68
CA VAL A 96 -12.97 3.05 -16.70
C VAL A 96 -13.16 2.31 -15.38
N ARG A 97 -14.41 2.18 -14.91
CA ARG A 97 -14.71 1.39 -13.70
C ARG A 97 -14.33 -0.08 -13.85
N ALA A 98 -14.60 -0.67 -15.02
CA ALA A 98 -14.19 -2.05 -15.32
C ALA A 98 -12.65 -2.18 -15.35
N LEU A 99 -11.96 -1.26 -16.03
CA LEU A 99 -10.50 -1.23 -16.10
C LEU A 99 -9.86 -1.08 -14.71
N LEU A 100 -10.44 -0.26 -13.81
CA LEU A 100 -9.96 -0.14 -12.43
C LEU A 100 -10.06 -1.46 -11.66
N MET A 101 -11.15 -2.22 -11.87
CA MET A 101 -11.29 -3.54 -11.28
C MET A 101 -10.25 -4.52 -11.81
N GLU A 102 -9.99 -4.49 -13.12
CA GLU A 102 -8.95 -5.30 -13.77
C GLU A 102 -7.55 -4.92 -13.28
N ALA A 103 -7.24 -3.63 -13.12
CA ALA A 103 -5.96 -3.16 -12.61
C ALA A 103 -5.73 -3.64 -11.17
N ARG A 104 -6.74 -3.54 -10.30
CA ARG A 104 -6.69 -4.10 -8.94
C ARG A 104 -6.52 -5.62 -8.94
N LYS A 105 -7.13 -6.33 -9.89
CA LYS A 105 -6.91 -7.77 -10.03
C LYS A 105 -5.48 -8.06 -10.48
N ALA A 106 -4.96 -7.31 -11.44
CA ALA A 106 -3.58 -7.45 -11.91
C ALA A 106 -2.55 -7.19 -10.79
N GLU A 107 -2.77 -6.17 -9.93
CA GLU A 107 -1.92 -5.92 -8.76
C GLU A 107 -1.91 -7.12 -7.79
N ARG A 108 -3.07 -7.70 -7.48
CA ARG A 108 -3.16 -8.91 -6.64
C ARG A 108 -2.46 -10.11 -7.27
N ASP A 109 -2.51 -10.22 -8.59
CA ASP A 109 -1.85 -11.27 -9.37
C ASP A 109 -0.33 -10.96 -9.61
N ASN A 110 0.21 -9.86 -9.06
CA ASN A 110 1.57 -9.35 -9.28
C ASN A 110 1.92 -9.10 -10.78
N ARG A 111 0.92 -8.78 -11.61
CA ARG A 111 1.08 -8.44 -13.03
C ARG A 111 1.26 -6.92 -13.20
N PHE A 112 2.38 -6.38 -12.76
CA PHE A 112 2.61 -4.93 -12.67
C PHE A 112 2.64 -4.21 -14.03
N ASP A 113 3.15 -4.85 -15.09
CA ASP A 113 3.05 -4.30 -16.46
C ASP A 113 1.59 -4.14 -16.91
N SER A 114 0.73 -5.10 -16.56
CA SER A 114 -0.70 -5.00 -16.82
C SER A 114 -1.31 -3.81 -16.05
N VAL A 115 -0.95 -3.63 -14.77
CA VAL A 115 -1.39 -2.46 -13.98
C VAL A 115 -1.02 -1.17 -14.71
N LYS A 116 0.23 -1.01 -15.12
CA LYS A 116 0.71 0.18 -15.84
C LYS A 116 -0.06 0.44 -17.13
N SER A 117 -0.29 -0.58 -17.95
CA SER A 117 -1.02 -0.44 -19.21
C SER A 117 -2.50 -0.05 -18.98
N LEU A 118 -3.15 -0.65 -17.99
CA LEU A 118 -4.55 -0.39 -17.65
C LEU A 118 -4.72 1.03 -17.09
N THR A 119 -3.83 1.47 -16.19
CA THR A 119 -3.87 2.81 -15.61
C THR A 119 -3.59 3.90 -16.65
N GLN A 120 -2.70 3.64 -17.62
CA GLN A 120 -2.51 4.52 -18.77
C GLN A 120 -3.79 4.65 -19.62
N LYS A 121 -4.47 3.53 -19.89
CA LYS A 121 -5.74 3.55 -20.63
C LYS A 121 -6.84 4.31 -19.86
N ILE A 122 -6.93 4.09 -18.55
CA ILE A 122 -7.84 4.85 -17.67
C ILE A 122 -7.57 6.34 -17.80
N GLN A 123 -6.31 6.76 -17.69
CA GLN A 123 -5.92 8.16 -17.78
C GLN A 123 -6.32 8.82 -19.11
N GLN A 124 -6.19 8.10 -20.23
CA GLN A 124 -6.61 8.60 -21.53
C GLN A 124 -8.13 8.78 -21.60
N ILE A 125 -8.90 7.81 -21.11
CA ILE A 125 -10.37 7.89 -21.13
C ILE A 125 -10.86 9.01 -20.21
N THR A 126 -10.31 9.14 -18.99
CA THR A 126 -10.71 10.20 -18.05
C THR A 126 -10.39 11.59 -18.58
N GLN A 127 -9.26 11.77 -19.28
CA GLN A 127 -8.95 13.02 -19.98
C GLN A 127 -9.97 13.33 -21.08
N ASN A 128 -10.38 12.34 -21.87
CA ASN A 128 -11.41 12.51 -22.89
C ASN A 128 -12.77 12.87 -22.28
N ILE A 129 -13.16 12.24 -21.17
CA ILE A 129 -14.39 12.56 -20.44
C ILE A 129 -14.37 14.02 -19.98
N VAL A 130 -13.27 14.47 -19.37
CA VAL A 130 -13.13 15.87 -18.91
C VAL A 130 -13.22 16.84 -20.08
N GLN A 131 -12.55 16.54 -21.20
CA GLN A 131 -12.62 17.38 -22.39
C GLN A 131 -14.04 17.46 -22.94
N ALA A 132 -14.69 16.32 -23.17
CA ALA A 132 -16.04 16.25 -23.72
C ALA A 132 -17.08 16.90 -22.78
N SER A 133 -16.89 16.83 -21.47
CA SER A 133 -17.75 17.48 -20.48
C SER A 133 -17.69 19.02 -20.56
N ARG A 134 -16.57 19.56 -21.04
CA ARG A 134 -16.34 21.01 -21.18
C ARG A 134 -16.69 21.55 -22.56
N GLU A 135 -16.95 20.66 -23.53
CA GLU A 135 -17.44 21.05 -24.86
C GLU A 135 -18.86 21.62 -24.73
N LYS A 136 -19.02 22.87 -25.14
CA LYS A 136 -20.30 23.58 -25.05
C LYS A 136 -21.20 23.24 -26.24
N LYS A 137 -22.50 23.23 -25.98
CA LYS A 137 -23.55 23.21 -26.99
C LYS A 137 -23.35 24.38 -27.97
N GLN A 138 -23.13 24.06 -29.25
CA GLN A 138 -23.11 25.05 -30.33
C GLN A 138 -24.54 25.40 -30.75
#